data_AF-A0A7J8XKL5-F1
#
_entry.id   AF-A0A7J8XKL5-F1
#
_cell.length_a   1.000
_cell.length_b   1.000
_cell.length_c   1.000
_cell.angle_alpha   90.00
_cell.angle_beta   90.00
_cell.angle_gamma   90.00
#
_symmetry.space_group_name_H-M   'P 1'
#
loop_
_entity.id
_entity.type
_entity.pdbx_description
1 polymer ?
#
loop_
_entity_poly.entity_id
_entity_poly.type
_entity_poly.pdbx_seq_one_letter_code
_entity_poly.pdbx_strand_id
1 'polypeptide(L)'
;TGYYDEARQVALSSRASHQFAPLLAEWINGGGMVPAHAAAAAAEECEKMFRMGDRVGRASYDKKKLLLYAIISGSRRQIDRLLRDIPSLFSTIEDFLWFILSAVQDFPGGTSSNEGLVPYSLDDLQAYLNKFEPSYYTKNGKDPLVYPYILLLSIQLLPAISYLSKEAGEEEYHIDAAHIAIVLADNGVLSEVSGAGQKLGVMDAYAEASSIIRQYGSMYLRLGNLQMALEYYAQAAAAVGGGHVSWTGRGSVDQQRQMNLMLKQLLTEILFRDGGVYLLLGSRGAGEEGELRRFLTDHKARQQFLLEAARQCLDSGLYDKSIEIQKRIGAFSMALDTINKCLSEAICALSRGRLDGESQTAGLIHSGNEILETFKYYPEVSFQEREHVSEQQTILRQLETILSIHKLTRLGQYLDALREVAKIPFLPFDPRAPDTSADVFQNLSPHVQACLPDLLKVAITCLDNVSDTDGSLRAMRSKIATFLASNMRQNWPRDLYE
;
A
#
# COMPACT_ATOMS: atom_id res chain seq x y z
N THR A 1 -21.78 -26.81 -29.60
CA THR A 1 -23.01 -27.24 -28.90
C THR A 1 -22.78 -28.34 -27.86
N GLY A 2 -21.64 -29.06 -27.87
CA GLY A 2 -21.30 -30.00 -26.79
C GLY A 2 -22.03 -31.37 -26.84
N TYR A 3 -22.87 -31.60 -27.84
CA TYR A 3 -23.59 -32.85 -28.08
C TYR A 3 -22.68 -33.94 -28.68
N TYR A 4 -21.69 -34.38 -27.90
CA TYR A 4 -20.68 -35.33 -28.35
C TYR A 4 -21.26 -36.73 -28.60
N ASP A 5 -22.17 -37.19 -27.75
CA ASP A 5 -22.79 -38.52 -27.88
C ASP A 5 -23.67 -38.62 -29.13
N GLU A 6 -24.44 -37.57 -29.41
CA GLU A 6 -25.26 -37.46 -30.62
C GLU A 6 -24.38 -37.37 -31.87
N ALA A 7 -23.29 -36.58 -31.82
CA ALA A 7 -22.32 -36.51 -32.90
C ALA A 7 -21.69 -37.89 -33.19
N ARG A 8 -21.36 -38.65 -32.15
CA ARG A 8 -20.87 -40.04 -32.28
C ARG A 8 -21.91 -40.96 -32.91
N GLN A 9 -23.18 -40.88 -32.50
CA GLN A 9 -24.27 -41.68 -33.09
C GLN A 9 -24.50 -41.36 -34.56
N VAL A 10 -24.47 -40.08 -34.93
CA VAL A 10 -24.57 -39.64 -36.33
C VAL A 10 -23.39 -40.16 -37.15
N ALA A 11 -22.17 -40.07 -36.62
CA ALA A 11 -20.97 -40.56 -37.30
C ALA A 11 -20.99 -42.08 -37.52
N LEU A 12 -21.48 -42.85 -36.54
CA LEU A 12 -21.58 -44.32 -36.62
C LEU A 12 -22.69 -44.80 -37.57
N SER A 13 -23.80 -44.07 -37.65
CA SER A 13 -24.95 -44.42 -38.49
C SER A 13 -24.77 -43.99 -39.96
N SER A 14 -23.91 -43.02 -40.24
CA SER A 14 -23.66 -42.53 -41.59
C SER A 14 -22.54 -43.28 -42.31
N ARG A 15 -22.84 -43.78 -43.51
CA ARG A 15 -21.83 -44.42 -44.38
C ARG A 15 -20.74 -43.44 -44.84
N ALA A 16 -21.05 -42.14 -44.92
CA ALA A 16 -20.11 -41.10 -45.37
C ALA A 16 -18.98 -40.82 -44.37
N SER A 17 -19.18 -41.18 -43.09
CA SER A 17 -18.23 -40.98 -42.00
C SER A 17 -17.58 -42.28 -41.51
N HIS A 18 -17.71 -43.40 -42.24
CA HIS A 18 -17.21 -44.70 -41.78
C HIS A 18 -15.72 -44.69 -41.40
N GLN A 19 -14.89 -43.93 -42.12
CA GLN A 19 -13.45 -43.77 -41.82
C GLN A 19 -13.17 -42.77 -40.69
N PHE A 20 -14.09 -41.83 -40.42
CA PHE A 20 -13.95 -40.79 -39.42
C PHE A 20 -14.53 -41.19 -38.06
N ALA A 21 -15.59 -42.00 -38.05
CA ALA A 21 -16.32 -42.38 -36.84
C ALA A 21 -15.44 -43.02 -35.75
N PRO A 22 -14.46 -43.90 -36.07
CA PRO A 22 -13.53 -44.41 -35.06
C PRO A 22 -12.68 -43.32 -34.42
N LEU A 23 -12.15 -42.40 -35.23
CA LEU A 23 -11.33 -41.27 -34.75
C LEU A 23 -12.14 -40.34 -33.84
N LEU A 24 -13.38 -40.03 -34.22
CA LEU A 24 -14.28 -39.21 -33.41
C LEU A 24 -14.62 -39.90 -32.08
N ALA A 25 -14.93 -41.20 -32.11
CA ALA A 25 -15.23 -41.95 -30.90
C ALA A 25 -14.03 -41.98 -29.94
N GLU A 26 -12.82 -42.15 -30.48
CA GLU A 26 -11.58 -42.12 -29.71
C GLU A 26 -11.31 -40.74 -29.10
N TRP A 27 -11.48 -39.67 -29.87
CA TRP A 27 -11.34 -38.28 -29.39
C TRP A 27 -12.32 -37.94 -28.27
N ILE A 28 -13.60 -38.35 -28.41
CA ILE A 28 -14.62 -38.13 -27.37
C ILE A 28 -14.27 -38.93 -26.10
N ASN A 29 -13.92 -40.20 -26.25
CA ASN A 29 -13.60 -41.07 -25.12
C ASN A 29 -12.31 -40.63 -24.41
N GLY A 30 -11.37 -40.03 -25.14
CA GLY A 30 -10.13 -39.45 -24.62
C GLY A 30 -10.28 -38.02 -24.07
N GLY A 31 -11.49 -37.49 -23.97
CA GLY A 31 -11.74 -36.15 -23.43
C GLY A 31 -11.17 -35.01 -24.28
N GLY A 32 -11.10 -35.19 -25.59
CA GLY A 32 -10.51 -34.23 -26.52
C GLY A 32 -9.10 -34.60 -27.00
N MET A 33 -8.58 -35.75 -26.56
CA MET A 33 -7.24 -36.24 -26.92
C MET A 33 -7.33 -37.55 -27.69
N VAL A 34 -6.41 -37.73 -28.65
CA VAL A 34 -6.23 -38.98 -29.39
C VAL A 34 -4.77 -39.42 -29.33
N PRO A 35 -4.48 -40.73 -29.44
CA PRO A 35 -3.10 -41.20 -29.51
C PRO A 35 -2.41 -40.72 -30.78
N ALA A 36 -1.07 -40.65 -30.74
CA ALA A 36 -0.25 -40.08 -31.81
C ALA A 36 -0.52 -40.68 -33.21
N HIS A 37 -0.84 -41.98 -33.28
CA HIS A 37 -1.15 -42.65 -34.54
C HIS A 37 -2.48 -42.18 -35.15
N ALA A 38 -3.51 -41.95 -34.32
CA ALA A 38 -4.81 -41.43 -34.73
C ALA A 38 -4.71 -39.95 -35.13
N ALA A 39 -3.94 -39.15 -34.38
CA ALA A 39 -3.61 -37.77 -34.75
C ALA A 39 -2.89 -37.69 -36.11
N ALA A 40 -1.89 -38.55 -36.33
CA ALA A 40 -1.15 -38.62 -37.59
C ALA A 40 -2.03 -39.04 -38.77
N ALA A 41 -2.90 -40.04 -38.57
CA ALA A 41 -3.87 -40.45 -39.59
C ALA A 41 -4.83 -39.30 -39.95
N ALA A 42 -5.32 -38.55 -38.95
CA ALA A 42 -6.17 -37.39 -39.18
C ALA A 42 -5.43 -36.25 -39.92
N ALA A 43 -4.16 -36.01 -39.59
CA ALA A 43 -3.31 -35.03 -40.28
C ALA A 43 -3.04 -35.42 -41.75
N GLU A 44 -2.83 -36.72 -42.03
CA GLU A 44 -2.65 -37.22 -43.40
C GLU A 44 -3.92 -37.01 -44.24
N GLU A 45 -5.10 -37.26 -43.67
CA GLU A 45 -6.38 -36.99 -44.33
C GLU A 45 -6.60 -35.50 -44.59
N CYS A 46 -6.19 -34.62 -43.66
CA CYS A 46 -6.18 -33.17 -43.91
C CYS A 46 -5.31 -32.82 -45.12
N GLU A 47 -4.08 -33.33 -45.18
CA GLU A 47 -3.16 -33.11 -46.30
C GLU A 47 -3.70 -33.61 -47.64
N LYS A 48 -4.35 -34.77 -47.65
CA LYS A 48 -5.04 -35.29 -48.85
C LYS A 48 -6.11 -34.31 -49.31
N MET A 49 -6.95 -33.80 -48.41
CA MET A 49 -8.00 -32.84 -48.74
C MET A 49 -7.44 -31.52 -49.26
N PHE A 50 -6.38 -30.99 -48.64
CA PHE A 50 -5.70 -29.79 -49.10
C PHE A 50 -5.12 -29.97 -50.52
N ARG A 51 -4.43 -31.08 -50.79
CA ARG A 51 -3.86 -31.39 -52.13
C ARG A 51 -4.93 -31.54 -53.22
N MET A 52 -6.10 -32.07 -52.88
CA MET A 52 -7.22 -32.18 -53.81
C MET A 52 -7.86 -30.82 -54.12
N GLY A 53 -7.78 -29.88 -53.17
CA GLY A 53 -8.26 -28.50 -53.29
C GLY A 53 -7.40 -27.58 -54.16
N ASP A 54 -6.09 -27.81 -54.24
CA ASP A 54 -5.12 -27.02 -55.03
C ASP A 54 -5.25 -27.21 -56.56
N ARG A 55 -6.20 -28.04 -57.02
CA ARG A 55 -6.47 -28.21 -58.46
C ARG A 55 -7.37 -27.08 -58.96
N VAL A 56 -6.80 -26.23 -59.84
CA VAL A 56 -7.44 -25.06 -60.46
C VAL A 56 -8.87 -25.38 -60.91
N GLY A 57 -9.87 -24.78 -60.25
CA GLY A 57 -11.23 -24.67 -60.78
C GLY A 57 -12.39 -24.89 -59.80
N ARG A 58 -12.23 -25.65 -58.69
CA ARG A 58 -13.27 -25.78 -57.64
C ARG A 58 -12.68 -26.22 -56.29
N ALA A 59 -12.87 -25.42 -55.24
CA ALA A 59 -12.71 -25.89 -53.86
C ALA A 59 -13.84 -26.90 -53.55
N SER A 60 -13.63 -28.18 -53.89
CA SER A 60 -14.66 -29.23 -53.83
C SER A 60 -14.55 -30.15 -52.60
N TYR A 61 -13.68 -29.84 -51.65
CA TYR A 61 -13.60 -30.58 -50.40
C TYR A 61 -14.56 -29.99 -49.36
N ASP A 62 -15.19 -30.87 -48.58
CA ASP A 62 -16.12 -30.47 -47.53
C ASP A 62 -15.36 -29.77 -46.40
N LYS A 63 -15.55 -28.45 -46.28
CA LYS A 63 -14.92 -27.60 -45.27
C LYS A 63 -15.24 -28.06 -43.84
N LYS A 64 -16.44 -28.58 -43.60
CA LYS A 64 -16.85 -29.10 -42.29
C LYS A 64 -16.13 -30.41 -41.97
N LYS A 65 -15.95 -31.27 -42.98
CA LYS A 65 -15.15 -32.48 -42.84
C LYS A 65 -13.69 -32.13 -42.51
N LEU A 66 -13.09 -31.18 -43.24
CA LEU A 66 -11.70 -30.75 -42.98
C LEU A 66 -11.52 -30.19 -41.57
N LEU A 67 -12.45 -29.35 -41.09
CA LEU A 67 -12.47 -28.84 -39.72
C LEU A 67 -12.41 -29.97 -38.67
N LEU A 68 -13.24 -31.00 -38.84
CA LEU A 68 -13.31 -32.13 -37.93
C LEU A 68 -12.00 -32.93 -37.88
N TYR A 69 -11.38 -33.19 -39.04
CA TYR A 69 -10.07 -33.83 -39.08
C TYR A 69 -8.96 -32.95 -38.50
N ALA A 70 -9.03 -31.63 -38.70
CA ALA A 70 -8.06 -30.69 -38.13
C ALA A 70 -8.10 -30.69 -36.60
N ILE A 71 -9.30 -30.66 -35.99
CA ILE A 71 -9.50 -30.76 -34.53
C ILE A 71 -8.87 -32.06 -34.00
N ILE A 72 -9.21 -33.20 -34.58
CA ILE A 72 -8.66 -34.50 -34.14
C ILE A 72 -7.14 -34.55 -34.32
N SER A 73 -6.62 -33.98 -35.40
CA SER A 73 -5.18 -33.99 -35.65
C SER A 73 -4.40 -33.20 -34.61
N GLY A 74 -4.99 -32.13 -34.05
CA GLY A 74 -4.30 -31.15 -33.19
C GLY A 74 -3.06 -30.52 -33.83
N SER A 75 -2.82 -30.72 -35.13
CA SER A 75 -1.55 -30.37 -35.76
C SER A 75 -1.48 -28.89 -36.05
N ARG A 76 -0.46 -28.23 -35.50
CA ARG A 76 -0.24 -26.79 -35.72
C ARG A 76 -0.19 -26.42 -37.19
N ARG A 77 0.52 -27.22 -37.98
CA ARG A 77 0.65 -27.01 -39.42
C ARG A 77 -0.69 -27.05 -40.16
N GLN A 78 -1.57 -27.99 -39.80
CA GLN A 78 -2.88 -28.11 -40.44
C GLN A 78 -3.80 -26.95 -40.06
N ILE A 79 -3.78 -26.56 -38.79
CA ILE A 79 -4.57 -25.44 -38.27
C ILE A 79 -4.12 -24.13 -38.90
N ASP A 80 -2.82 -23.82 -38.91
CA ASP A 80 -2.28 -22.60 -39.52
C ASP A 80 -2.58 -22.53 -41.02
N ARG A 81 -2.50 -23.66 -41.73
CA ARG A 81 -2.87 -23.75 -43.14
C ARG A 81 -4.37 -23.50 -43.34
N LEU A 82 -5.22 -24.08 -42.50
CA LEU A 82 -6.67 -23.92 -42.58
C LEU A 82 -7.08 -22.46 -42.38
N LEU A 83 -6.54 -21.79 -41.36
CA LEU A 83 -6.83 -20.39 -41.05
C LEU A 83 -6.35 -19.44 -42.16
N ARG A 84 -5.23 -19.76 -42.81
CA ARG A 84 -4.71 -18.97 -43.94
C ARG A 84 -5.51 -19.19 -45.21
N ASP A 85 -5.86 -20.44 -45.53
CA ASP A 85 -6.50 -20.79 -46.80
C ASP A 85 -8.02 -20.50 -46.77
N ILE A 86 -8.63 -20.44 -45.57
CA ILE A 86 -10.06 -20.10 -45.39
C ILE A 86 -10.24 -19.03 -44.28
N PRO A 87 -9.92 -17.75 -44.53
CA PRO A 87 -10.00 -16.70 -43.51
C PRO A 87 -11.43 -16.41 -43.00
N SER A 88 -12.46 -16.67 -43.83
CA SER A 88 -13.87 -16.48 -43.51
C SER A 88 -14.55 -17.74 -42.96
N LEU A 89 -13.77 -18.69 -42.44
CA LEU A 89 -14.28 -19.96 -41.92
C LEU A 89 -15.18 -19.77 -40.70
N PHE A 90 -14.88 -18.77 -39.87
CA PHE A 90 -15.62 -18.43 -38.67
C PHE A 90 -16.27 -17.06 -38.82
N SER A 91 -17.55 -16.98 -38.49
CA SER A 91 -18.33 -15.74 -38.51
C SER A 91 -18.24 -14.96 -37.20
N THR A 92 -17.89 -15.63 -36.11
CA THR A 92 -17.81 -15.06 -34.76
C THR A 92 -16.46 -15.41 -34.12
N ILE A 93 -16.04 -14.61 -33.13
CA ILE A 93 -14.81 -14.88 -32.38
C ILE A 93 -14.98 -16.11 -31.49
N GLU A 94 -16.19 -16.37 -31.02
CA GLU A 94 -16.56 -17.53 -30.20
C GLU A 94 -16.41 -18.83 -31.00
N ASP A 95 -16.85 -18.85 -32.26
CA ASP A 95 -16.68 -20.03 -33.13
C ASP A 95 -15.18 -20.30 -33.42
N PHE A 96 -14.41 -19.24 -33.63
CA PHE A 96 -12.95 -19.32 -33.80
C PHE A 96 -12.27 -19.86 -32.55
N LEU A 97 -12.55 -19.29 -31.37
CA LEU A 97 -11.96 -19.71 -30.10
C LEU A 97 -12.37 -21.14 -29.75
N TRP A 98 -13.63 -21.51 -29.94
CA TRP A 98 -14.10 -22.88 -29.74
C TRP A 98 -13.31 -23.87 -30.61
N PHE A 99 -13.10 -23.54 -31.89
CA PHE A 99 -12.35 -24.40 -32.79
C PHE A 99 -10.90 -24.58 -32.33
N ILE A 100 -10.20 -23.48 -32.01
CA ILE A 100 -8.79 -23.57 -31.61
C ILE A 100 -8.65 -24.27 -30.26
N LEU A 101 -9.45 -23.91 -29.26
CA LEU A 101 -9.42 -24.54 -27.94
C LEU A 101 -9.77 -26.03 -27.99
N SER A 102 -10.62 -26.46 -28.93
CA SER A 102 -10.91 -27.88 -29.16
C SER A 102 -9.72 -28.65 -29.76
N ALA A 103 -8.76 -27.94 -30.37
CA ALA A 103 -7.59 -28.50 -31.03
C ALA A 103 -6.28 -28.31 -30.24
N VAL A 104 -6.30 -27.55 -29.14
CA VAL A 104 -5.15 -27.38 -28.24
C VAL A 104 -4.85 -28.72 -27.56
N GLN A 105 -3.58 -29.09 -27.54
CA GLN A 105 -3.10 -30.32 -26.90
C GLN A 105 -1.93 -30.01 -25.96
N ASP A 106 -2.14 -30.25 -24.66
CA ASP A 106 -1.07 -30.11 -23.66
C ASP A 106 -0.26 -31.40 -23.55
N PHE A 107 1.02 -31.35 -23.95
CA PHE A 107 1.95 -32.46 -23.77
C PHE A 107 2.84 -32.24 -22.55
N PRO A 108 2.71 -33.04 -21.48
CA PRO A 108 3.62 -32.97 -20.34
C PRO A 108 4.94 -33.65 -20.70
N GLY A 109 5.89 -32.88 -21.26
CA GLY A 109 7.31 -33.25 -21.33
C GLY A 109 7.69 -34.41 -22.27
N GLY A 110 8.52 -34.10 -23.26
CA GLY A 110 9.45 -35.08 -23.84
C GLY A 110 9.16 -35.55 -25.27
N THR A 111 10.01 -35.07 -26.17
CA THR A 111 10.45 -35.73 -27.42
C THR A 111 9.35 -36.25 -28.37
N SER A 112 8.89 -35.40 -29.28
CA SER A 112 8.42 -35.85 -30.60
C SER A 112 9.46 -35.50 -31.66
N SER A 113 10.27 -36.49 -32.04
CA SER A 113 11.28 -36.43 -33.11
C SER A 113 10.65 -36.48 -34.51
N ASN A 114 9.54 -35.76 -34.72
CA ASN A 114 8.90 -35.59 -36.02
C ASN A 114 8.50 -34.11 -36.19
N GLU A 115 9.30 -33.34 -36.94
CA GLU A 115 9.11 -31.91 -37.21
C GLU A 115 7.73 -31.56 -37.84
N GLY A 116 6.98 -32.54 -38.35
CA GLY A 116 5.69 -32.35 -39.03
C GLY A 116 4.43 -32.46 -38.16
N LEU A 117 4.55 -32.91 -36.90
CA LEU A 117 3.40 -33.23 -36.02
C LEU A 117 3.42 -32.44 -34.70
N VAL A 118 3.97 -31.23 -34.72
CA VAL A 118 3.95 -30.35 -33.55
C VAL A 118 2.49 -30.02 -33.20
N PRO A 119 2.02 -30.36 -31.98
CA PRO A 119 0.67 -30.03 -31.55
C PRO A 119 0.49 -28.52 -31.44
N TYR A 120 -0.73 -28.05 -31.65
CA TYR A 120 -1.08 -26.65 -31.42
C TYR A 120 -1.19 -26.42 -29.91
N SER A 121 -0.40 -25.49 -29.38
CA SER A 121 -0.36 -25.19 -27.94
C SER A 121 -1.22 -23.99 -27.57
N LEU A 122 -1.50 -23.82 -26.27
CA LEU A 122 -2.14 -22.59 -25.78
C LEU A 122 -1.27 -21.35 -26.07
N ASP A 123 0.06 -21.48 -26.00
CA ASP A 123 1.00 -20.42 -26.36
C ASP A 123 0.84 -19.98 -27.83
N ASP A 124 0.57 -20.93 -28.73
CA ASP A 124 0.33 -20.62 -30.14
C ASP A 124 -0.97 -19.82 -30.34
N LEU A 125 -2.04 -20.16 -29.60
CA LEU A 125 -3.29 -19.40 -29.60
C LEU A 125 -3.04 -17.97 -29.08
N GLN A 126 -2.40 -17.84 -27.92
CA GLN A 126 -2.11 -16.54 -27.32
C GLN A 126 -1.23 -15.68 -28.23
N ALA A 127 -0.18 -16.26 -28.81
CA ALA A 127 0.68 -15.58 -29.78
C ALA A 127 -0.07 -15.19 -31.05
N TYR A 128 -1.06 -15.95 -31.49
CA TYR A 128 -1.91 -15.58 -32.61
C TYR A 128 -2.81 -14.38 -32.26
N LEU A 129 -3.50 -14.44 -31.12
CA LEU A 129 -4.41 -13.38 -30.67
C LEU A 129 -3.68 -12.05 -30.43
N ASN A 130 -2.47 -12.11 -29.88
CA ASN A 130 -1.67 -10.94 -29.54
C ASN A 130 -1.00 -10.26 -30.74
N LYS A 131 -1.15 -10.79 -31.96
CA LYS A 131 -0.75 -10.08 -33.20
C LYS A 131 -1.62 -8.87 -33.49
N PHE A 132 -2.83 -8.86 -32.94
CA PHE A 132 -3.81 -7.82 -33.19
C PHE A 132 -3.90 -6.92 -31.97
N GLU A 133 -3.87 -5.60 -32.22
CA GLU A 133 -4.08 -4.58 -31.19
C GLU A 133 -5.49 -4.67 -30.58
N PRO A 134 -5.71 -4.22 -29.34
CA PRO A 134 -7.03 -4.24 -28.69
C PRO A 134 -8.13 -3.58 -29.53
N SER A 135 -7.80 -2.54 -30.30
CA SER A 135 -8.72 -1.81 -31.18
C SER A 135 -9.33 -2.67 -32.30
N TYR A 136 -8.61 -3.71 -32.73
CA TYR A 136 -9.09 -4.70 -33.70
C TYR A 136 -10.34 -5.43 -33.17
N TYR A 137 -10.30 -5.82 -31.90
CA TYR A 137 -11.37 -6.58 -31.25
C TYR A 137 -12.51 -5.68 -30.78
N THR A 138 -12.19 -4.50 -30.25
CA THR A 138 -13.18 -3.58 -29.67
C THR A 138 -13.89 -2.70 -30.69
N LYS A 139 -13.61 -2.89 -31.99
CA LYS A 139 -14.11 -2.03 -33.09
C LYS A 139 -13.81 -0.55 -32.82
N ASN A 140 -12.56 -0.26 -32.42
CA ASN A 140 -12.10 1.07 -31.95
C ASN A 140 -12.86 1.58 -30.72
N GLY A 141 -13.03 0.73 -29.70
CA GLY A 141 -13.64 1.10 -28.41
C GLY A 141 -15.17 1.11 -28.38
N LYS A 142 -15.86 0.69 -29.45
CA LYS A 142 -17.32 0.55 -29.46
C LYS A 142 -17.81 -0.63 -28.61
N ASP A 143 -17.02 -1.71 -28.59
CA ASP A 143 -17.31 -2.93 -27.85
C ASP A 143 -16.12 -3.26 -26.91
N PRO A 144 -15.87 -2.47 -25.84
CA PRO A 144 -14.64 -2.54 -25.04
C PRO A 144 -14.45 -3.88 -24.31
N LEU A 145 -15.54 -4.60 -24.02
CA LEU A 145 -15.51 -5.85 -23.26
C LEU A 145 -15.10 -7.09 -24.09
N VAL A 146 -15.13 -7.00 -25.42
CA VAL A 146 -14.78 -8.12 -26.30
C VAL A 146 -13.32 -8.53 -26.12
N TYR A 147 -12.42 -7.57 -25.95
CA TYR A 147 -11.00 -7.86 -25.80
C TYR A 147 -10.66 -8.56 -24.46
N PRO A 148 -11.08 -8.06 -23.28
CA PRO A 148 -10.98 -8.79 -22.02
C PRO A 148 -11.60 -10.19 -22.05
N TYR A 149 -12.75 -10.34 -22.71
CA TYR A 149 -13.40 -11.64 -22.88
C TYR A 149 -12.50 -12.65 -23.61
N ILE A 150 -11.88 -12.23 -24.72
CA ILE A 150 -10.93 -13.05 -25.48
C ILE A 150 -9.70 -13.40 -24.64
N LEU A 151 -9.17 -12.44 -23.89
CA LEU A 151 -8.02 -12.66 -23.02
C LEU A 151 -8.34 -13.66 -21.91
N LEU A 152 -9.50 -13.56 -21.25
CA LEU A 152 -9.94 -14.50 -20.23
C LEU A 152 -10.13 -15.93 -20.79
N LEU A 153 -10.76 -16.07 -21.96
CA LEU A 153 -10.95 -17.36 -22.61
C LEU A 153 -9.64 -18.02 -23.07
N SER A 154 -8.61 -17.22 -23.34
CA SER A 154 -7.25 -17.68 -23.66
C SER A 154 -6.33 -17.75 -22.44
N ILE A 155 -6.88 -17.61 -21.22
CA ILE A 155 -6.15 -17.67 -19.94
C ILE A 155 -5.05 -16.60 -19.81
N GLN A 156 -5.19 -15.49 -20.53
CA GLN A 156 -4.34 -14.30 -20.41
C GLN A 156 -4.90 -13.38 -19.31
N LEU A 157 -4.90 -13.91 -18.09
CA LEU A 157 -5.63 -13.35 -16.94
C LEU A 157 -5.16 -11.94 -16.56
N LEU A 158 -3.85 -11.75 -16.41
CA LEU A 158 -3.27 -10.48 -15.99
C LEU A 158 -3.44 -9.37 -17.05
N PRO A 159 -3.17 -9.61 -18.35
CA PRO A 159 -3.52 -8.68 -19.40
C PRO A 159 -5.01 -8.28 -19.41
N ALA A 160 -5.93 -9.23 -19.15
CA ALA A 160 -7.36 -8.97 -19.13
C ALA A 160 -7.76 -7.95 -18.05
N ILE A 161 -7.33 -8.18 -16.80
CA ILE A 161 -7.64 -7.25 -15.69
C ILE A 161 -6.89 -5.92 -15.85
N SER A 162 -5.69 -5.94 -16.43
CA SER A 162 -4.90 -4.73 -16.68
C SER A 162 -5.62 -3.84 -17.70
N TYR A 163 -6.11 -4.41 -18.80
CA TYR A 163 -6.89 -3.70 -19.81
C TYR A 163 -8.17 -3.11 -19.22
N LEU A 164 -8.95 -3.90 -18.45
CA LEU A 164 -10.15 -3.42 -17.77
C LEU A 164 -9.85 -2.27 -16.80
N SER A 165 -8.70 -2.32 -16.12
CA SER A 165 -8.34 -1.29 -15.14
C SER A 165 -7.81 0.02 -15.74
N LYS A 166 -7.28 0.01 -16.98
CA LYS A 166 -6.56 1.16 -17.56
C LYS A 166 -7.10 1.66 -18.89
N GLU A 167 -7.64 0.78 -19.73
CA GLU A 167 -7.81 1.02 -21.16
C GLU A 167 -9.24 0.83 -21.68
N ALA A 168 -10.14 0.23 -20.89
CA ALA A 168 -11.51 -0.09 -21.29
C ALA A 168 -12.49 1.12 -21.34
N GLY A 169 -12.03 2.29 -21.78
CA GLY A 169 -12.86 3.50 -21.98
C GLY A 169 -13.12 4.34 -20.73
N GLU A 170 -13.94 5.39 -20.84
CA GLU A 170 -14.31 6.31 -19.73
C GLU A 170 -15.33 5.70 -18.73
N GLU A 171 -15.79 4.47 -18.96
CA GLU A 171 -16.75 3.76 -18.11
C GLU A 171 -16.06 3.02 -16.95
N GLU A 172 -16.78 2.91 -15.83
CA GLU A 172 -16.33 2.50 -14.49
C GLU A 172 -15.87 1.02 -14.35
N TYR A 173 -15.27 0.39 -15.37
CA TYR A 173 -14.80 -1.00 -15.33
C TYR A 173 -13.67 -1.24 -14.31
N HIS A 174 -13.17 -0.19 -13.65
CA HIS A 174 -12.28 -0.31 -12.50
C HIS A 174 -12.89 -1.17 -11.38
N ILE A 175 -14.21 -1.14 -11.20
CA ILE A 175 -14.90 -2.00 -10.22
C ILE A 175 -14.75 -3.47 -10.62
N ASP A 176 -15.04 -3.80 -11.88
CA ASP A 176 -14.96 -5.17 -12.39
C ASP A 176 -13.52 -5.67 -12.35
N ALA A 177 -12.57 -4.84 -12.78
CA ALA A 177 -11.14 -5.15 -12.74
C ALA A 177 -10.68 -5.49 -11.31
N ALA A 178 -11.08 -4.69 -10.32
CA ALA A 178 -10.72 -4.93 -8.92
C ALA A 178 -11.32 -6.24 -8.38
N HIS A 179 -12.60 -6.51 -8.65
CA HIS A 179 -13.25 -7.72 -8.14
C HIS A 179 -12.77 -8.99 -8.86
N ILE A 180 -12.55 -8.93 -10.18
CA ILE A 180 -11.94 -10.03 -10.92
C ILE A 180 -10.52 -10.29 -10.40
N ALA A 181 -9.72 -9.24 -10.15
CA ALA A 181 -8.37 -9.39 -9.57
C ALA A 181 -8.39 -10.10 -8.21
N ILE A 182 -9.34 -9.76 -7.33
CA ILE A 182 -9.54 -10.45 -6.04
C ILE A 182 -9.84 -11.93 -6.26
N VAL A 183 -10.82 -12.25 -7.11
CA VAL A 183 -11.21 -13.64 -7.40
C VAL A 183 -10.05 -14.45 -7.97
N LEU A 184 -9.30 -13.89 -8.92
CA LEU A 184 -8.16 -14.58 -9.53
C LEU A 184 -7.03 -14.81 -8.51
N ALA A 185 -6.77 -13.84 -7.64
CA ALA A 185 -5.78 -14.01 -6.57
C ALA A 185 -6.22 -15.08 -5.56
N ASP A 186 -7.50 -15.08 -5.17
CA ASP A 186 -8.05 -16.04 -4.20
C ASP A 186 -8.07 -17.48 -4.72
N ASN A 187 -8.25 -17.66 -6.02
CA ASN A 187 -8.17 -18.98 -6.65
C ASN A 187 -6.72 -19.42 -6.94
N GLY A 188 -5.73 -18.58 -6.70
CA GLY A 188 -4.31 -18.92 -6.91
C GLY A 188 -3.88 -18.99 -8.38
N VAL A 189 -4.73 -18.57 -9.32
CA VAL A 189 -4.53 -18.80 -10.77
C VAL A 189 -3.61 -17.76 -11.43
N LEU A 190 -3.21 -16.71 -10.71
CA LEU A 190 -2.27 -15.69 -11.22
C LEU A 190 -0.83 -16.21 -11.32
N SER A 191 -0.53 -17.40 -10.78
CA SER A 191 0.81 -17.98 -10.72
C SER A 191 1.21 -18.79 -11.95
N GLU A 192 0.25 -19.22 -12.79
CA GLU A 192 0.49 -20.38 -13.68
C GLU A 192 0.54 -20.11 -15.18
N VAL A 193 0.34 -18.87 -15.66
CA VAL A 193 0.29 -18.64 -17.12
C VAL A 193 1.13 -17.45 -17.52
N SER A 194 2.45 -17.66 -17.58
CA SER A 194 3.34 -16.84 -18.41
C SER A 194 3.02 -17.15 -19.87
N GLY A 195 2.05 -16.43 -20.45
CA GLY A 195 1.80 -16.50 -21.88
C GLY A 195 3.04 -16.09 -22.68
N ALA A 196 3.17 -16.63 -23.89
CA ALA A 196 4.28 -16.36 -24.80
C ALA A 196 4.49 -14.85 -25.01
N GLY A 197 5.50 -14.28 -24.35
CA GLY A 197 6.01 -12.93 -24.64
C GLY A 197 6.34 -12.03 -23.44
N GLN A 198 5.79 -12.28 -22.26
CA GLN A 198 6.16 -11.55 -21.05
C GLN A 198 6.55 -12.53 -19.94
N LYS A 199 7.86 -12.68 -19.73
CA LYS A 199 8.41 -13.36 -18.54
C LYS A 199 8.26 -12.42 -17.33
N LEU A 200 7.02 -12.09 -16.98
CA LEU A 200 6.73 -11.47 -15.70
C LEU A 200 6.82 -12.57 -14.64
N GLY A 201 7.56 -12.33 -13.56
CA GLY A 201 7.66 -13.30 -12.48
C GLY A 201 6.28 -13.51 -11.82
N VAL A 202 6.06 -14.69 -11.21
CA VAL A 202 4.85 -14.99 -10.42
C VAL A 202 4.53 -13.88 -9.41
N MET A 203 5.57 -13.32 -8.78
CA MET A 203 5.43 -12.23 -7.81
C MET A 203 4.97 -10.92 -8.45
N ASP A 204 5.30 -10.69 -9.72
CA ASP A 204 4.92 -9.48 -10.43
C ASP A 204 3.42 -9.49 -10.77
N ALA A 205 2.83 -10.67 -11.03
CA ALA A 205 1.40 -10.81 -11.32
C ALA A 205 0.50 -10.52 -10.11
N TYR A 206 0.85 -11.06 -8.94
CA TYR A 206 0.14 -10.76 -7.69
C TYR A 206 0.35 -9.31 -7.24
N ALA A 207 1.54 -8.73 -7.48
CA ALA A 207 1.80 -7.32 -7.22
C ALA A 207 0.95 -6.39 -8.10
N GLU A 208 0.81 -6.70 -9.40
CA GLU A 208 -0.01 -5.91 -10.31
C GLU A 208 -1.51 -6.03 -9.97
N ALA A 209 -2.00 -7.24 -9.69
CA ALA A 209 -3.38 -7.45 -9.22
C ALA A 209 -3.66 -6.66 -7.93
N SER A 210 -2.72 -6.72 -6.98
CA SER A 210 -2.80 -5.92 -5.75
C SER A 210 -2.78 -4.42 -6.00
N SER A 211 -1.98 -3.94 -6.96
CA SER A 211 -1.93 -2.53 -7.36
C SER A 211 -3.28 -2.04 -7.86
N ILE A 212 -3.96 -2.85 -8.71
CA ILE A 212 -5.32 -2.55 -9.20
C ILE A 212 -6.31 -2.44 -8.04
N ILE A 213 -6.31 -3.42 -7.12
CA ILE A 213 -7.20 -3.42 -5.95
C ILE A 213 -6.94 -2.20 -5.05
N ARG A 214 -5.66 -1.90 -4.77
CA ARG A 214 -5.26 -0.74 -3.97
C ARG A 214 -5.67 0.57 -4.63
N GLN A 215 -5.47 0.69 -5.94
CA GLN A 215 -5.84 1.89 -6.69
C GLN A 215 -7.34 2.15 -6.60
N TYR A 216 -8.16 1.11 -6.73
CA TYR A 216 -9.61 1.20 -6.52
C TYR A 216 -9.95 1.59 -5.08
N GLY A 217 -9.35 0.94 -4.07
CA GLY A 217 -9.53 1.30 -2.66
C GLY A 217 -9.14 2.76 -2.34
N SER A 218 -8.10 3.28 -2.98
CA SER A 218 -7.64 4.66 -2.80
C SER A 218 -8.67 5.70 -3.25
N MET A 219 -9.60 5.35 -4.13
CA MET A 219 -10.71 6.22 -4.52
C MET A 219 -11.62 6.48 -3.33
N TYR A 220 -11.96 5.44 -2.55
CA TYR A 220 -12.75 5.58 -1.31
C TYR A 220 -11.99 6.34 -0.23
N LEU A 221 -10.67 6.15 -0.14
CA LEU A 221 -9.84 6.92 0.78
C LEU A 221 -9.91 8.43 0.49
N ARG A 222 -9.85 8.82 -0.80
CA ARG A 222 -9.99 10.22 -1.23
C ARG A 222 -11.39 10.79 -0.96
N LEU A 223 -12.42 9.96 -1.05
CA LEU A 223 -13.81 10.32 -0.72
C LEU A 223 -14.10 10.36 0.79
N GLY A 224 -13.13 10.02 1.64
CA GLY A 224 -13.30 9.97 3.09
C GLY A 224 -14.02 8.72 3.60
N ASN A 225 -14.36 7.77 2.74
CA ASN A 225 -14.94 6.49 3.15
C ASN A 225 -13.82 5.52 3.57
N LEU A 226 -13.31 5.75 4.79
CA LEU A 226 -12.20 4.97 5.33
C LEU A 226 -12.54 3.48 5.53
N GLN A 227 -13.80 3.15 5.80
CA GLN A 227 -14.24 1.78 6.00
C GLN A 227 -14.15 0.97 4.70
N MET A 228 -14.66 1.50 3.59
CA MET A 228 -14.52 0.84 2.28
C MET A 228 -13.06 0.77 1.83
N ALA A 229 -12.29 1.85 2.06
CA ALA A 229 -10.86 1.85 1.76
C ALA A 229 -10.11 0.75 2.51
N LEU A 230 -10.43 0.53 3.79
CA LEU A 230 -9.86 -0.52 4.62
C LEU A 230 -10.10 -1.92 4.05
N GLU A 231 -11.32 -2.22 3.61
CA GLU A 231 -11.65 -3.53 3.03
C GLU A 231 -10.85 -3.80 1.75
N TYR A 232 -10.77 -2.82 0.84
CA TYR A 232 -9.96 -2.98 -0.37
C TYR A 232 -8.45 -3.02 -0.07
N TYR A 233 -7.97 -2.27 0.90
CA TYR A 233 -6.57 -2.31 1.31
C TYR A 233 -6.19 -3.66 1.94
N ALA A 234 -7.09 -4.25 2.73
CA ALA A 234 -6.94 -5.61 3.24
C ALA A 234 -6.86 -6.64 2.09
N GLN A 235 -7.77 -6.54 1.11
CA GLN A 235 -7.75 -7.43 -0.05
C GLN A 235 -6.51 -7.24 -0.95
N ALA A 236 -6.04 -6.00 -1.11
CA ALA A 236 -4.82 -5.72 -1.85
C ALA A 236 -3.59 -6.35 -1.17
N ALA A 237 -3.48 -6.24 0.16
CA ALA A 237 -2.41 -6.90 0.91
C ALA A 237 -2.50 -8.43 0.78
N ALA A 238 -3.71 -9.00 0.88
CA ALA A 238 -3.95 -10.42 0.72
C ALA A 238 -3.56 -10.91 -0.69
N ALA A 239 -3.89 -10.16 -1.74
CA ALA A 239 -3.52 -10.48 -3.11
C ALA A 239 -1.99 -10.65 -3.26
N VAL A 240 -1.17 -9.76 -2.71
CA VAL A 240 0.31 -9.93 -2.70
C VAL A 240 0.74 -11.20 -1.95
N GLY A 241 0.01 -11.55 -0.89
CA GLY A 241 0.20 -12.78 -0.13
C GLY A 241 -0.30 -14.07 -0.81
N GLY A 242 -0.86 -14.00 -2.03
CA GLY A 242 -1.46 -15.15 -2.70
C GLY A 242 -2.96 -15.34 -2.44
N GLY A 243 -3.68 -14.24 -2.17
CA GLY A 243 -5.14 -14.23 -1.98
C GLY A 243 -5.59 -15.00 -0.74
N HIS A 244 -6.67 -15.78 -0.87
CA HIS A 244 -7.29 -16.61 0.16
C HIS A 244 -6.29 -17.45 0.99
N VAL A 245 -5.22 -17.95 0.38
CA VAL A 245 -4.21 -18.75 1.07
C VAL A 245 -3.51 -17.93 2.18
N SER A 246 -3.32 -16.63 1.96
CA SER A 246 -2.73 -15.70 2.94
C SER A 246 -3.60 -15.49 4.17
N TRP A 247 -4.93 -15.47 4.00
CA TRP A 247 -5.88 -15.36 5.10
C TRP A 247 -5.91 -16.62 5.98
N THR A 248 -5.72 -17.79 5.38
CA THR A 248 -5.73 -19.07 6.12
C THR A 248 -4.39 -19.42 6.77
N GLY A 249 -3.35 -18.58 6.58
CA GLY A 249 -2.00 -18.83 7.11
C GLY A 249 -1.30 -20.04 6.48
N ARG A 250 -1.79 -20.51 5.33
CA ARG A 250 -1.23 -21.64 4.58
C ARG A 250 -0.20 -21.23 3.51
N GLY A 251 0.04 -19.93 3.37
CA GLY A 251 0.98 -19.38 2.40
C GLY A 251 2.44 -19.64 2.76
N SER A 252 3.32 -19.38 1.81
CA SER A 252 4.77 -19.33 2.04
C SER A 252 5.12 -18.27 3.09
N VAL A 253 6.21 -18.47 3.82
CA VAL A 253 6.75 -17.49 4.77
C VAL A 253 7.02 -16.14 4.08
N ASP A 254 7.50 -16.16 2.84
CA ASP A 254 7.77 -14.94 2.08
C ASP A 254 6.47 -14.23 1.67
N GLN A 255 5.44 -14.98 1.25
CA GLN A 255 4.13 -14.44 0.93
C GLN A 255 3.48 -13.80 2.17
N GLN A 256 3.53 -14.47 3.31
CA GLN A 256 3.01 -13.93 4.57
C GLN A 256 3.76 -12.67 5.00
N ARG A 257 5.09 -12.64 4.81
CA ARG A 257 5.91 -11.47 5.10
C ARG A 257 5.52 -10.30 4.21
N GLN A 258 5.34 -10.51 2.90
CA GLN A 258 4.96 -9.45 1.97
C GLN A 258 3.56 -8.91 2.25
N MET A 259 2.60 -9.80 2.50
CA MET A 259 1.25 -9.42 2.93
C MET A 259 1.31 -8.55 4.18
N ASN A 260 2.03 -8.96 5.21
CA ASN A 260 2.15 -8.21 6.47
C ASN A 260 2.82 -6.84 6.27
N LEU A 261 3.85 -6.74 5.43
CA LEU A 261 4.52 -5.46 5.13
C LEU A 261 3.57 -4.50 4.43
N MET A 262 2.87 -4.96 3.40
CA MET A 262 1.91 -4.15 2.66
C MET A 262 0.72 -3.75 3.54
N LEU A 263 0.17 -4.69 4.32
CA LEU A 263 -0.94 -4.41 5.23
C LEU A 263 -0.56 -3.33 6.24
N LYS A 264 0.61 -3.41 6.87
CA LYS A 264 1.10 -2.36 7.78
C LYS A 264 1.20 -1.01 7.08
N GLN A 265 1.78 -0.96 5.88
CA GLN A 265 1.89 0.29 5.11
C GLN A 265 0.51 0.92 4.85
N LEU A 266 -0.46 0.11 4.41
CA LEU A 266 -1.81 0.58 4.09
C LEU A 266 -2.62 0.97 5.33
N LEU A 267 -2.46 0.25 6.44
CA LEU A 267 -3.05 0.62 7.71
C LEU A 267 -2.47 1.95 8.23
N THR A 268 -1.16 2.17 8.07
CA THR A 268 -0.54 3.47 8.40
C THR A 268 -1.12 4.60 7.55
N GLU A 269 -1.34 4.36 6.25
CA GLU A 269 -1.96 5.35 5.37
C GLU A 269 -3.38 5.74 5.83
N ILE A 270 -4.18 4.75 6.27
CA ILE A 270 -5.51 5.00 6.86
C ILE A 270 -5.38 5.75 8.19
N LEU A 271 -4.45 5.34 9.05
CA LEU A 271 -4.22 5.97 10.37
C LEU A 271 -3.91 7.46 10.23
N PHE A 272 -3.25 7.85 9.14
CA PHE A 272 -2.88 9.23 8.86
C PHE A 272 -4.01 10.05 8.26
N ARG A 273 -5.17 9.47 7.95
CA ARG A 273 -6.37 10.22 7.57
C ARG A 273 -7.18 10.68 8.78
N ASP A 274 -8.04 11.66 8.57
CA ASP A 274 -8.91 12.17 9.63
C ASP A 274 -10.00 11.15 9.93
N GLY A 275 -10.18 10.81 11.20
CA GLY A 275 -11.02 9.67 11.62
C GLY A 275 -10.33 8.30 11.55
N GLY A 276 -9.12 8.21 10.97
CA GLY A 276 -8.36 6.96 10.85
C GLY A 276 -7.99 6.35 12.20
N VAL A 277 -7.56 7.19 13.15
CA VAL A 277 -7.28 6.78 14.54
C VAL A 277 -8.52 6.17 15.18
N TYR A 278 -9.70 6.78 15.03
CA TYR A 278 -10.93 6.25 15.62
C TYR A 278 -11.38 4.96 14.94
N LEU A 279 -11.30 4.87 13.60
CA LEU A 279 -11.64 3.65 12.86
C LEU A 279 -10.76 2.46 13.28
N LEU A 280 -9.43 2.66 13.28
CA LEU A 280 -8.49 1.58 13.54
C LEU A 280 -8.34 1.28 15.02
N LEU A 281 -8.30 2.30 15.88
CA LEU A 281 -8.03 2.12 17.31
C LEU A 281 -9.30 1.99 18.16
N GLY A 282 -10.43 2.51 17.69
CA GLY A 282 -11.67 2.59 18.44
C GLY A 282 -11.71 3.77 19.41
N SER A 283 -12.62 3.68 20.39
CA SER A 283 -12.88 4.79 21.32
C SER A 283 -11.80 4.92 22.39
N ARG A 284 -11.12 3.82 22.74
CA ARG A 284 -10.03 3.72 23.74
C ARG A 284 -9.03 2.62 23.38
N GLY A 285 -7.84 2.68 23.98
CA GLY A 285 -6.81 1.64 23.87
C GLY A 285 -5.99 1.67 22.59
N ALA A 286 -5.22 0.61 22.38
CA ALA A 286 -4.26 0.42 21.30
C ALA A 286 -4.85 -0.43 20.15
N GLY A 287 -6.15 -0.24 19.87
CA GLY A 287 -6.86 -0.94 18.80
C GLY A 287 -7.60 -2.20 19.19
N GLU A 288 -7.84 -2.44 20.48
CA GLU A 288 -8.69 -3.51 20.97
C GLU A 288 -10.17 -3.34 20.57
N GLU A 289 -10.63 -2.09 20.48
CA GLU A 289 -12.02 -1.70 20.20
C GLU A 289 -12.28 -1.34 18.74
N GLY A 290 -11.22 -1.15 17.94
CA GLY A 290 -11.30 -0.76 16.53
C GLY A 290 -10.98 -1.90 15.57
N GLU A 291 -10.91 -1.54 14.28
CA GLU A 291 -10.67 -2.49 13.19
C GLU A 291 -9.26 -3.10 13.18
N LEU A 292 -8.29 -2.49 13.88
CA LEU A 292 -6.90 -2.96 13.90
C LEU A 292 -6.79 -4.39 14.47
N ARG A 293 -7.62 -4.76 15.45
CA ARG A 293 -7.63 -6.09 16.07
C ARG A 293 -7.93 -7.22 15.08
N ARG A 294 -8.67 -6.95 14.01
CA ARG A 294 -8.98 -7.92 12.95
C ARG A 294 -7.71 -8.41 12.24
N PHE A 295 -6.73 -7.53 12.10
CA PHE A 295 -5.50 -7.78 11.35
C PHE A 295 -4.31 -8.13 12.25
N LEU A 296 -4.22 -7.49 13.41
CA LEU A 296 -3.14 -7.69 14.38
C LEU A 296 -3.73 -8.17 15.71
N THR A 297 -3.81 -9.48 15.88
CA THR A 297 -4.42 -10.11 17.06
C THR A 297 -3.52 -10.03 18.30
N ASP A 298 -2.20 -10.08 18.11
CA ASP A 298 -1.22 -9.95 19.20
C ASP A 298 -1.07 -8.50 19.68
N HIS A 299 -1.15 -8.31 21.00
CA HIS A 299 -1.02 -6.99 21.64
C HIS A 299 0.38 -6.39 21.40
N LYS A 300 1.45 -7.19 21.49
CA LYS A 300 2.81 -6.67 21.30
C LYS A 300 3.03 -6.22 19.85
N ALA A 301 2.53 -6.99 18.89
CA ALA A 301 2.57 -6.63 17.48
C ALA A 301 1.79 -5.33 17.18
N ARG A 302 0.60 -5.15 17.78
CA ARG A 302 -0.16 -3.88 17.67
C ARG A 302 0.62 -2.71 18.25
N GLN A 303 1.13 -2.86 19.47
CA GLN A 303 1.92 -1.83 20.13
C GLN A 303 3.15 -1.43 19.31
N GLN A 304 3.89 -2.41 18.79
CA GLN A 304 5.07 -2.14 17.95
C GLN A 304 4.70 -1.41 16.65
N PHE A 305 3.62 -1.84 15.97
CA PHE A 305 3.12 -1.18 14.76
C PHE A 305 2.75 0.28 15.04
N LEU A 306 2.05 0.55 16.14
CA LEU A 306 1.62 1.91 16.47
C LEU A 306 2.77 2.81 16.92
N LEU A 307 3.78 2.27 17.61
CA LEU A 307 5.01 3.01 17.91
C LEU A 307 5.76 3.41 16.63
N GLU A 308 5.82 2.51 15.64
CA GLU A 308 6.42 2.80 14.33
C GLU A 308 5.63 3.85 13.57
N ALA A 309 4.29 3.75 13.57
CA ALA A 309 3.42 4.74 12.93
C ALA A 309 3.51 6.12 13.60
N ALA A 310 3.59 6.17 14.94
CA ALA A 310 3.79 7.42 15.68
C ALA A 310 5.13 8.07 15.32
N ARG A 311 6.19 7.28 15.15
CA ARG A 311 7.49 7.79 14.70
C ARG A 311 7.42 8.35 13.28
N GLN A 312 6.76 7.66 12.35
CA GLN A 312 6.56 8.18 10.99
C GLN A 312 5.73 9.48 10.98
N CYS A 313 4.76 9.64 11.88
CA CYS A 313 4.07 10.92 12.08
C CYS A 313 5.06 12.03 12.50
N LEU A 314 5.98 11.76 13.44
CA LEU A 314 6.98 12.75 13.87
C LEU A 314 7.90 13.17 12.71
N ASP A 315 8.38 12.19 11.95
CA ASP A 315 9.26 12.42 10.79
C ASP A 315 8.54 13.21 9.69
N SER A 316 7.21 13.07 9.59
CA SER A 316 6.35 13.78 8.62
C SER A 316 5.80 15.12 9.16
N GLY A 317 6.12 15.52 10.39
CA GLY A 317 5.61 16.74 11.02
C GLY A 317 4.15 16.70 11.49
N LEU A 318 3.52 15.51 11.53
CA LEU A 318 2.15 15.29 11.99
C LEU A 318 2.11 15.08 13.52
N TYR A 319 2.53 16.08 14.29
CA TYR A 319 2.71 15.97 15.75
C TYR A 319 1.42 15.59 16.49
N ASP A 320 0.29 16.22 16.16
CA ASP A 320 -1.00 15.94 16.83
C ASP A 320 -1.41 14.47 16.70
N LYS A 321 -1.21 13.87 15.52
CA LYS A 321 -1.49 12.44 15.28
C LYS A 321 -0.51 11.55 16.04
N SER A 322 0.77 11.92 16.08
CA SER A 322 1.78 11.17 16.86
C SER A 322 1.43 11.15 18.34
N ILE A 323 1.10 12.31 18.91
CA ILE A 323 0.70 12.48 20.31
C ILE A 323 -0.53 11.63 20.62
N GLU A 324 -1.55 11.69 19.77
CA GLU A 324 -2.77 10.91 19.95
C GLU A 324 -2.47 9.40 19.92
N ILE A 325 -1.66 8.92 18.95
CA ILE A 325 -1.27 7.50 18.88
C ILE A 325 -0.47 7.08 20.12
N GLN A 326 0.49 7.90 20.58
CA GLN A 326 1.30 7.60 21.77
C GLN A 326 0.44 7.54 23.04
N LYS A 327 -0.52 8.47 23.19
CA LYS A 327 -1.51 8.46 24.28
C LYS A 327 -2.31 7.16 24.29
N ARG A 328 -2.71 6.67 23.12
CA ARG A 328 -3.51 5.42 22.96
C ARG A 328 -2.76 4.17 23.36
N ILE A 329 -1.45 4.13 23.13
CA ILE A 329 -0.57 3.01 23.50
C ILE A 329 -0.19 3.07 25.00
N GLY A 330 -0.39 4.20 25.66
CA GLY A 330 0.10 4.47 27.02
C GLY A 330 1.57 4.89 27.08
N ALA A 331 2.15 5.35 25.97
CA ALA A 331 3.48 5.93 25.90
C ALA A 331 3.43 7.44 26.23
N PHE A 332 2.97 7.77 27.43
CA PHE A 332 2.71 9.13 27.88
C PHE A 332 3.98 9.98 27.95
N SER A 333 5.10 9.40 28.35
CA SER A 333 6.40 10.07 28.39
C SER A 333 6.82 10.56 27.00
N MET A 334 6.66 9.73 25.96
CA MET A 334 6.94 10.09 24.58
C MET A 334 5.99 11.18 24.05
N ALA A 335 4.72 11.10 24.44
CA ALA A 335 3.72 12.10 24.07
C ALA A 335 4.04 13.47 24.68
N LEU A 336 4.42 13.50 25.96
CA LEU A 336 4.87 14.72 26.64
C LEU A 336 6.18 15.24 26.07
N ASP A 337 7.14 14.38 25.73
CA ASP A 337 8.39 14.80 25.08
C ASP A 337 8.12 15.49 23.73
N THR A 338 7.20 14.94 22.93
CA THR A 338 6.76 15.55 21.67
C THR A 338 6.12 16.92 21.91
N ILE A 339 5.25 17.05 22.93
CA ILE A 339 4.67 18.34 23.32
C ILE A 339 5.75 19.33 23.77
N ASN A 340 6.69 18.90 24.60
CA ASN A 340 7.77 19.73 25.13
C ASN A 340 8.65 20.26 23.99
N LYS A 341 8.95 19.41 23.00
CA LYS A 341 9.64 19.83 21.78
C LYS A 341 8.84 20.89 21.01
N CYS A 342 7.59 20.61 20.69
CA CYS A 342 6.73 21.56 19.95
C CYS A 342 6.53 22.87 20.71
N LEU A 343 6.41 22.82 22.04
CA LEU A 343 6.25 23.98 22.90
C LEU A 343 7.53 24.83 22.94
N SER A 344 8.70 24.19 23.04
CA SER A 344 10.00 24.86 22.95
C SER A 344 10.15 25.60 21.62
N GLU A 345 9.86 24.92 20.50
CA GLU A 345 9.91 25.53 19.17
C GLU A 345 8.93 26.71 19.03
N ALA A 346 7.72 26.58 19.57
CA ALA A 346 6.71 27.64 19.56
C ALA A 346 7.10 28.85 20.44
N ILE A 347 7.73 28.63 21.60
CA ILE A 347 8.29 29.70 22.44
C ILE A 347 9.38 30.47 21.70
N CYS A 348 10.32 29.75 21.07
CA CYS A 348 11.38 30.35 20.24
C CYS A 348 10.85 31.06 18.99
N ALA A 349 9.71 30.65 18.46
CA ALA A 349 9.04 31.37 17.38
C ALA A 349 8.36 32.66 17.88
N LEU A 350 7.76 32.60 19.07
CA LEU A 350 7.10 33.73 19.72
C LEU A 350 8.10 34.84 20.07
N SER A 351 9.27 34.48 20.62
CA SER A 351 10.35 35.42 20.96
C SER A 351 10.84 36.22 19.74
N ARG A 352 10.80 35.60 18.56
CA ARG A 352 11.18 36.20 17.27
C ARG A 352 10.04 37.00 16.60
N GLY A 353 8.91 37.17 17.28
CA GLY A 353 7.81 38.04 16.84
C GLY A 353 6.79 37.40 15.89
N ARG A 354 6.73 36.07 15.78
CA ARG A 354 5.65 35.40 15.01
C ARG A 354 4.33 35.45 15.78
N LEU A 355 3.27 35.92 15.11
CA LEU A 355 1.95 36.14 15.72
C LEU A 355 1.20 34.84 16.08
N ASP A 356 1.42 33.75 15.34
CA ASP A 356 0.70 32.47 15.52
C ASP A 356 1.11 31.69 16.79
N GLY A 357 2.16 32.12 17.48
CA GLY A 357 2.72 31.40 18.63
C GLY A 357 1.83 31.40 19.88
N GLU A 358 0.95 32.38 20.08
CA GLU A 358 0.16 32.47 21.32
C GLU A 358 -0.96 31.43 21.42
N SER A 359 -1.73 31.23 20.34
CA SER A 359 -2.75 30.18 20.27
C SER A 359 -2.12 28.79 20.27
N GLN A 360 -1.00 28.63 19.56
CA GLN A 360 -0.28 27.36 19.48
C GLN A 360 0.30 26.94 20.85
N THR A 361 0.95 27.86 21.57
CA THR A 361 1.50 27.57 22.91
C THR A 361 0.41 27.24 23.92
N ALA A 362 -0.74 27.95 23.89
CA ALA A 362 -1.87 27.65 24.76
C ALA A 362 -2.47 26.25 24.46
N GLY A 363 -2.62 25.89 23.18
CA GLY A 363 -3.10 24.57 22.77
C GLY A 363 -2.17 23.43 23.19
N LEU A 364 -0.86 23.61 23.05
CA LEU A 364 0.14 22.62 23.47
C LEU A 364 0.15 22.41 24.99
N ILE A 365 0.04 23.49 25.78
CA ILE A 365 -0.10 23.41 27.24
C ILE A 365 -1.38 22.66 27.61
N HIS A 366 -2.51 22.98 26.97
CA HIS A 366 -3.77 22.29 27.22
C HIS A 366 -3.65 20.79 26.93
N SER A 367 -3.08 20.44 25.77
CA SER A 367 -2.82 19.05 25.38
C SER A 367 -1.90 18.33 26.37
N GLY A 368 -0.82 18.97 26.83
CA GLY A 368 0.08 18.40 27.83
C GLY A 368 -0.62 18.11 29.16
N ASN A 369 -1.51 19.02 29.59
CA ASN A 369 -2.32 18.82 30.79
C ASN A 369 -3.38 17.72 30.58
N GLU A 370 -4.01 17.62 29.42
CA GLU A 370 -4.94 16.53 29.08
C GLU A 370 -4.25 15.16 29.17
N ILE A 371 -3.01 15.06 28.67
CA ILE A 371 -2.21 13.83 28.76
C ILE A 371 -1.92 13.47 30.21
N LEU A 372 -1.53 14.45 31.04
CA LEU A 372 -1.28 14.23 32.47
C LEU A 372 -2.55 13.81 33.22
N GLU A 373 -3.71 14.38 32.89
CA GLU A 373 -4.99 13.94 33.46
C GLU A 373 -5.33 12.53 33.01
N THR A 374 -5.17 12.21 31.72
CA THR A 374 -5.42 10.87 31.18
C THR A 374 -4.54 9.82 31.86
N PHE A 375 -3.25 10.14 32.05
CA PHE A 375 -2.27 9.29 32.72
C PHE A 375 -2.69 8.90 34.15
N LYS A 376 -3.29 9.82 34.93
CA LYS A 376 -3.73 9.52 36.31
C LYS A 376 -4.74 8.38 36.39
N TYR A 377 -5.58 8.26 35.37
CA TYR A 377 -6.66 7.26 35.32
C TYR A 377 -6.33 6.07 34.42
N TYR A 378 -5.12 6.02 33.86
CA TYR A 378 -4.73 4.93 32.97
C TYR A 378 -4.37 3.67 33.75
N PRO A 379 -4.99 2.52 33.45
CA PRO A 379 -4.72 1.27 34.16
C PRO A 379 -3.33 0.72 33.79
N GLU A 380 -2.63 0.15 34.78
CA GLU A 380 -1.36 -0.59 34.61
C GLU A 380 -0.21 0.16 33.90
N VAL A 381 0.28 1.24 34.51
CA VAL A 381 1.50 1.93 34.06
C VAL A 381 2.75 1.41 34.79
N SER A 382 3.81 1.12 34.03
CA SER A 382 5.10 0.69 34.59
C SER A 382 5.76 1.75 35.46
N PHE A 383 6.57 1.35 36.44
CA PHE A 383 7.28 2.31 37.31
C PHE A 383 8.21 3.25 36.52
N GLN A 384 8.94 2.71 35.54
CA GLN A 384 9.83 3.47 34.67
C GLN A 384 9.07 4.56 33.89
N GLU A 385 7.90 4.23 33.36
CA GLU A 385 7.07 5.21 32.64
C GLU A 385 6.59 6.32 33.58
N ARG A 386 6.33 6.04 34.86
CA ARG A 386 5.97 7.08 35.85
C ARG A 386 7.12 8.04 36.12
N GLU A 387 8.34 7.53 36.24
CA GLU A 387 9.53 8.37 36.40
C GLU A 387 9.73 9.27 35.18
N HIS A 388 9.69 8.70 33.98
CA HIS A 388 9.83 9.46 32.74
C HIS A 388 8.71 10.49 32.53
N VAL A 389 7.46 10.17 32.89
CA VAL A 389 6.37 11.15 32.87
C VAL A 389 6.61 12.29 33.87
N SER A 390 7.13 11.99 35.06
CA SER A 390 7.49 13.02 36.05
C SER A 390 8.62 13.94 35.55
N GLU A 391 9.62 13.38 34.88
CA GLU A 391 10.70 14.16 34.24
C GLU A 391 10.13 15.07 33.14
N GLN A 392 9.30 14.53 32.26
CA GLN A 392 8.70 15.29 31.16
C GLN A 392 7.68 16.33 31.64
N GLN A 393 6.94 16.05 32.71
CA GLN A 393 6.09 17.02 33.39
C GLN A 393 6.93 18.18 33.95
N THR A 394 8.09 17.89 34.53
CA THR A 394 8.98 18.93 35.05
C THR A 394 9.42 19.85 33.92
N ILE A 395 9.84 19.28 32.78
CA ILE A 395 10.21 20.04 31.57
C ILE A 395 9.04 20.90 31.08
N LEU A 396 7.81 20.36 31.04
CA LEU A 396 6.61 21.11 30.65
C LEU A 396 6.42 22.35 31.54
N ARG A 397 6.54 22.21 32.87
CA ARG A 397 6.42 23.36 33.81
C ARG A 397 7.56 24.37 33.70
N GLN A 398 8.76 23.91 33.35
CA GLN A 398 9.89 24.80 33.06
C GLN A 398 9.60 25.65 31.81
N LEU A 399 9.11 25.02 30.74
CA LEU A 399 8.72 25.72 29.50
C LEU A 399 7.53 26.67 29.72
N GLU A 400 6.54 26.29 30.52
CA GLU A 400 5.42 27.16 30.92
C GLU A 400 5.90 28.42 31.66
N THR A 401 6.88 28.27 32.56
CA THR A 401 7.51 29.41 33.27
C THR A 401 8.26 30.32 32.30
N ILE A 402 8.98 29.77 31.33
CA ILE A 402 9.67 30.58 30.31
C ILE A 402 8.65 31.35 29.47
N LEU A 403 7.58 30.69 29.05
CA LEU A 403 6.50 31.31 28.27
C LEU A 403 5.82 32.45 29.04
N SER A 404 5.57 32.29 30.35
CA SER A 404 4.93 33.32 31.16
C SER A 404 5.78 34.60 31.20
N ILE A 405 7.10 34.47 31.31
CA ILE A 405 8.05 35.60 31.27
C ILE A 405 7.96 36.32 29.92
N HIS A 406 8.02 35.58 28.80
CA HIS A 406 7.86 36.18 27.47
C HIS A 406 6.54 36.95 27.32
N LYS A 407 5.43 36.40 27.84
CA LYS A 407 4.12 37.07 27.81
C LYS A 407 4.10 38.36 28.64
N LEU A 408 4.63 38.33 29.87
CA LEU A 408 4.72 39.51 30.74
C LEU A 408 5.56 40.63 30.08
N THR A 409 6.70 40.29 29.48
CA THR A 409 7.55 41.25 28.77
C THR A 409 6.83 41.87 27.58
N ARG A 410 6.09 41.09 26.78
CA ARG A 410 5.30 41.61 25.65
C ARG A 410 4.18 42.55 26.08
N LEU A 411 3.61 42.35 27.27
CA LEU A 411 2.61 43.23 27.86
C LEU A 411 3.22 44.50 28.49
N GLY A 412 4.55 44.67 28.44
CA GLY A 412 5.26 45.80 29.06
C GLY A 412 5.40 45.68 30.60
N GLN A 413 5.05 44.53 31.18
CA GLN A 413 5.13 44.28 32.62
C GLN A 413 6.54 43.81 33.02
N TYR A 414 7.56 44.64 32.78
CA TYR A 414 8.97 44.29 32.95
C TYR A 414 9.35 43.89 34.39
N LEU A 415 8.79 44.56 35.40
CA LEU A 415 9.07 44.25 36.81
C LEU A 415 8.55 42.86 37.19
N ASP A 416 7.36 42.49 36.73
CA ASP A 416 6.77 41.19 37.02
C ASP A 416 7.49 40.07 36.25
N ALA A 417 7.91 40.33 35.02
CA ALA A 417 8.79 39.42 34.27
C ALA A 417 10.10 39.13 35.04
N LEU A 418 10.76 40.15 35.59
CA LEU A 418 11.99 39.97 36.39
C LEU A 418 11.75 39.22 37.70
N ARG A 419 10.59 39.42 38.35
CA ARG A 419 10.21 38.63 39.53
C ARG A 419 10.06 37.15 39.20
N GLU A 420 9.49 36.82 38.04
CA GLU A 420 9.38 35.44 37.59
C GLU A 420 10.75 34.86 37.20
N VAL A 421 11.63 35.64 36.55
CA VAL A 421 13.03 35.25 36.28
C VAL A 421 13.78 34.91 37.57
N ALA A 422 13.61 35.70 38.64
CA ALA A 422 14.24 35.44 39.93
C ALA A 422 13.73 34.17 40.62
N LYS A 423 12.51 33.73 40.32
CA LYS A 423 11.88 32.54 40.93
C LYS A 423 12.21 31.24 40.19
N ILE A 424 12.92 31.30 39.06
CA ILE A 424 13.24 30.11 38.27
C ILE A 424 14.12 29.17 39.11
N PRO A 425 13.64 27.98 39.50
CA PRO A 425 14.39 27.10 40.38
C PRO A 425 15.56 26.41 39.68
N PHE A 426 15.54 26.37 38.35
CA PHE A 426 16.53 25.69 37.50
C PHE A 426 17.56 26.64 36.90
N LEU A 427 17.56 27.93 37.26
CA LEU A 427 18.56 28.93 36.83
C LEU A 427 19.02 29.76 38.03
N PRO A 428 20.32 30.06 38.17
CA PRO A 428 20.85 30.77 39.33
C PRO A 428 20.68 32.29 39.21
N PHE A 429 19.46 32.77 38.96
CA PHE A 429 19.19 34.21 38.75
C PHE A 429 18.56 34.92 39.95
N ASP A 430 18.22 34.20 41.02
CA ASP A 430 17.76 34.80 42.26
C ASP A 430 18.87 35.71 42.84
N PRO A 431 18.67 37.03 42.91
CA PRO A 431 19.68 37.96 43.45
C PRO A 431 19.98 37.73 44.94
N ARG A 432 19.12 37.00 45.68
CA ARG A 432 19.25 36.73 47.11
C ARG A 432 19.87 35.36 47.41
N ALA A 433 19.90 34.46 46.43
CA ALA A 433 20.54 33.15 46.59
C ALA A 433 22.07 33.28 46.59
N PRO A 434 22.81 32.39 47.28
CA PRO A 434 24.28 32.34 47.16
C PRO A 434 24.71 31.96 45.73
N ASP A 435 25.92 32.35 45.34
CA ASP A 435 26.50 31.98 44.05
C ASP A 435 26.80 30.48 44.02
N THR A 436 25.89 29.68 43.45
CA THR A 436 26.13 28.27 43.18
C THR A 436 26.86 28.11 41.86
N SER A 437 28.13 27.71 41.93
CA SER A 437 28.91 27.25 40.77
C SER A 437 28.55 25.80 40.46
N ALA A 438 27.64 25.57 39.53
CA ALA A 438 27.42 24.22 39.02
C ALA A 438 27.03 24.27 37.56
N ASP A 439 27.34 23.19 36.85
CA ASP A 439 26.96 22.87 35.46
C ASP A 439 25.43 22.74 35.28
N VAL A 440 24.66 23.68 35.82
CA VAL A 440 23.19 23.72 35.79
C VAL A 440 22.71 23.64 34.35
N PHE A 441 23.40 24.31 33.42
CA PHE A 441 23.10 24.24 32.00
C PHE A 441 23.16 22.81 31.45
N GLN A 442 24.20 22.02 31.79
CA GLN A 442 24.36 20.64 31.28
C GLN A 442 23.26 19.71 31.76
N ASN A 443 22.66 20.01 32.92
CA ASN A 443 21.58 19.23 33.51
C ASN A 443 20.19 19.63 32.98
N LEU A 444 20.07 20.71 32.19
CA LEU A 444 18.79 21.10 31.58
C LEU A 444 18.44 20.20 30.40
N SER A 445 17.13 19.98 30.20
CA SER A 445 16.63 19.34 28.99
C SER A 445 17.00 20.15 27.74
N PRO A 446 17.34 19.48 26.61
CA PRO A 446 17.58 20.16 25.33
C PRO A 446 16.46 21.12 24.92
N HIS A 447 15.20 20.79 25.24
CA HIS A 447 14.03 21.61 24.93
C HIS A 447 14.07 22.94 25.69
N VAL A 448 14.52 22.94 26.95
CA VAL A 448 14.65 24.15 27.78
C VAL A 448 15.89 24.94 27.38
N GLN A 449 17.00 24.24 27.10
CA GLN A 449 18.24 24.86 26.61
C GLN A 449 18.00 25.67 25.33
N ALA A 450 17.16 25.17 24.42
CA ALA A 450 16.83 25.86 23.17
C ALA A 450 16.15 27.23 23.39
N CYS A 451 15.36 27.38 24.45
CA CYS A 451 14.67 28.64 24.77
C CYS A 451 15.55 29.62 25.58
N LEU A 452 16.65 29.16 26.16
CA LEU A 452 17.43 29.95 27.10
C LEU A 452 18.05 31.22 26.51
N PRO A 453 18.60 31.23 25.27
CA PRO A 453 19.13 32.45 24.68
C PRO A 453 18.07 33.56 24.57
N ASP A 454 16.85 33.21 24.17
CA ASP A 454 15.76 34.17 24.02
C ASP A 454 15.24 34.66 25.38
N LEU A 455 15.21 33.78 26.39
CA LEU A 455 14.90 34.14 27.77
C LEU A 455 15.92 35.17 28.32
N LEU A 456 17.21 34.95 28.08
CA LEU A 456 18.27 35.84 28.54
C LEU A 456 18.17 37.22 27.90
N LYS A 457 17.91 37.30 26.59
CA LYS A 457 17.67 38.57 25.89
C LYS A 457 16.50 39.32 26.49
N VAL A 458 15.41 38.60 26.79
CA VAL A 458 14.23 39.15 27.42
C VAL A 458 14.54 39.65 28.84
N ALA A 459 15.28 38.88 29.64
CA ALA A 459 15.69 39.30 30.98
C ALA A 459 16.55 40.58 30.94
N ILE A 460 17.53 40.67 30.03
CA ILE A 460 18.37 41.86 29.84
C ILE A 460 17.51 43.06 29.41
N THR A 461 16.61 42.86 28.44
CA THR A 461 15.67 43.90 27.99
C THR A 461 14.81 44.40 29.16
N CYS A 462 14.33 43.51 30.04
CA CYS A 462 13.57 43.92 31.21
C CYS A 462 14.44 44.70 32.22
N LEU A 463 15.70 44.29 32.44
CA LEU A 463 16.66 44.98 33.31
C LEU A 463 16.98 46.39 32.82
N ASP A 464 16.98 46.63 31.52
CA ASP A 464 17.24 47.96 30.95
C ASP A 464 16.03 48.90 31.05
N ASN A 465 14.82 48.35 31.19
CA ASN A 465 13.57 49.12 31.29
C ASN A 465 13.09 49.35 32.73
N VAL A 466 13.80 48.84 33.75
CA VAL A 466 13.43 48.98 35.17
C VAL A 466 14.54 49.70 35.94
N SER A 467 14.17 50.68 36.76
CA SER A 467 15.12 51.40 37.63
C SER A 467 15.54 50.55 38.84
N ASP A 468 16.84 50.41 39.06
CA ASP A 468 17.41 49.71 40.21
C ASP A 468 17.33 50.56 41.49
N THR A 469 16.49 50.16 42.44
CA THR A 469 16.29 50.90 43.71
C THR A 469 17.03 50.29 44.89
N ASP A 470 17.33 49.00 44.86
CA ASP A 470 17.84 48.23 46.02
C ASP A 470 19.09 47.39 45.71
N GLY A 471 19.64 47.49 44.50
CA GLY A 471 20.83 46.75 44.05
C GLY A 471 20.52 45.33 43.59
N SER A 472 19.27 44.87 43.69
CA SER A 472 18.86 43.51 43.30
C SER A 472 18.98 43.31 41.79
N LEU A 473 18.69 44.34 40.98
CA LEU A 473 18.80 44.27 39.52
C LEU A 473 20.27 44.17 39.08
N ARG A 474 21.17 44.89 39.76
CA ARG A 474 22.61 44.78 39.53
C ARG A 474 23.15 43.40 39.90
N ALA A 475 22.70 42.83 41.02
CA ALA A 475 23.06 41.47 41.42
C ALA A 475 22.59 40.44 40.38
N MET A 476 21.35 40.54 39.89
CA MET A 476 20.82 39.67 38.84
C MET A 476 21.61 39.81 37.53
N ARG A 477 21.93 41.03 37.09
CA ARG A 477 22.77 41.28 35.89
C ARG A 477 24.15 40.62 36.04
N SER A 478 24.76 40.71 37.22
CA SER A 478 26.03 40.04 37.51
C SER A 478 25.91 38.52 37.42
N LYS A 479 24.81 37.93 37.92
CA LYS A 479 24.58 36.48 37.84
C LYS A 479 24.35 35.99 36.42
N ILE A 480 23.62 36.75 35.61
CA ILE A 480 23.45 36.45 34.17
C ILE A 480 24.81 36.48 33.47
N ALA A 481 25.64 37.48 33.73
CA ALA A 481 26.98 37.59 33.15
C ALA A 481 27.89 36.41 33.58
N THR A 482 27.88 36.04 34.86
CA THR A 482 28.62 34.88 35.37
C THR A 482 28.14 33.58 34.71
N PHE A 483 26.83 33.42 34.53
CA PHE A 483 26.23 32.26 33.87
C PHE A 483 26.64 32.13 32.39
N LEU A 484 26.67 33.25 31.66
CA LEU A 484 27.16 33.28 30.28
C LEU A 484 28.66 32.93 30.22
N ALA A 485 29.46 33.51 31.13
CA ALA A 485 30.90 33.26 31.22
C ALA A 485 31.23 31.80 31.53
N SER A 486 30.47 31.15 32.43
CA SER A 486 30.66 29.73 32.76
C SER A 486 30.28 28.79 31.61
N ASN A 487 29.46 29.25 30.66
CA ASN A 487 28.94 28.45 29.54
C ASN A 487 29.48 28.92 28.17
N MET A 488 30.66 29.55 28.12
CA MET A 488 31.30 30.09 26.91
C MET A 488 31.58 29.06 25.81
N ARG A 489 31.55 27.76 26.10
CA ARG A 489 31.70 26.70 25.08
C ARG A 489 30.48 26.58 24.16
N GLN A 490 29.39 27.26 24.46
CA GLN A 490 28.20 27.31 23.62
C GLN A 490 28.21 28.52 22.69
N ASN A 491 27.67 28.35 21.50
CA ASN A 491 27.48 29.43 20.53
C ASN A 491 26.29 30.30 20.93
N TRP A 492 26.50 31.20 21.91
CA TRP A 492 25.49 32.20 22.25
C TRP A 492 25.29 33.20 21.10
N PRO A 493 24.08 33.75 20.92
CA PRO A 493 23.85 34.87 20.01
C PRO A 493 24.78 36.06 20.30
N ARG A 494 25.28 36.73 19.25
CA ARG A 494 26.26 37.84 19.37
C ARG A 494 25.76 38.98 20.26
N ASP A 495 24.47 39.25 20.21
CA ASP A 495 23.79 40.29 20.99
C ASP A 495 23.68 39.98 22.50
N LEU A 496 24.03 38.76 22.94
CA LEU A 496 24.22 38.46 24.37
C LEU A 496 25.65 38.71 24.85
N TYR A 497 26.61 38.82 23.94
CA TYR A 497 28.02 39.12 24.25
C TYR A 497 28.33 40.61 24.24
N GLU A 498 27.63 41.35 23.36
CA GLU A 498 27.62 42.82 23.33
C GLU A 498 26.86 43.38 24.53
#